data_AF-A0A7Z7J0X4-F1
#
_entry.id   AF-A0A7Z7J0X4-F1
#
_cell.length_a   1.000
_cell.length_b   1.000
_cell.length_c   1.000
_cell.angle_alpha   90.00
_cell.angle_beta   90.00
_cell.angle_gamma   90.00
#
_symmetry.space_group_name_H-M   'P 1'
#
loop_
_entity.id
_entity.type
_entity.pdbx_description
1 polymer ?
#
loop_
_entity_poly.entity_id
_entity_poly.type
_entity_poly.pdbx_seq_one_letter_code
_entity_poly.pdbx_strand_id
1 'polypeptide(L)'
;MNYMKCAQYLSQLGITLSRNESGPQQKWSTTTPAGNIIQFSSLRHARNYWDLAAKQCAYQLARSRTLVLAAESLDEKSRSEFNDWIDGIQHSLPDEMFEKNINTRLEHSTESWEFEARKLAKTHGSIADATFTVLLKQARQERLDAFSPPNEGLQNGKLGQQYGRREGLQSR
;
A
#
# COMPACT_ATOMS: atom_id res chain seq x y z
N MET A 1 24.30 1.43 16.07
CA MET A 1 23.46 0.91 14.98
C MET A 1 24.36 0.62 13.78
N ASN A 2 24.28 -0.57 13.18
CA ASN A 2 25.16 -1.01 12.09
C ASN A 2 24.60 -0.58 10.72
N TYR A 3 25.46 -0.14 9.80
CA TYR A 3 25.08 0.27 8.44
C TYR A 3 24.28 -0.80 7.69
N MET A 4 24.78 -2.04 7.62
CA MET A 4 24.10 -3.12 6.88
C MET A 4 22.70 -3.38 7.42
N LYS A 5 22.53 -3.38 8.75
CA LYS A 5 21.21 -3.53 9.37
C LYS A 5 20.27 -2.38 9.03
N CYS A 6 20.78 -1.15 8.98
CA CYS A 6 19.99 0.02 8.62
C CYS A 6 19.62 0.03 7.13
N ALA A 7 20.57 -0.29 6.25
CA ALA A 7 20.35 -0.38 4.81
C ALA A 7 19.34 -1.47 4.47
N GLN A 8 19.47 -2.65 5.08
CA GLN A 8 18.51 -3.75 4.91
C GLN A 8 17.10 -3.38 5.41
N TYR A 9 17.01 -2.64 6.51
CA TYR A 9 15.72 -2.17 7.01
C TYR A 9 15.09 -1.15 6.03
N LEU A 10 15.85 -0.15 5.60
CA LEU A 10 15.36 0.90 4.70
C LEU A 10 15.01 0.35 3.31
N SER A 11 15.73 -0.67 2.82
CA SER A 11 15.40 -1.29 1.53
C SER A 11 14.04 -1.99 1.54
N GLN A 12 13.59 -2.51 2.69
CA GLN A 12 12.24 -3.06 2.85
C GLN A 12 11.14 -1.98 2.76
N LEU A 13 11.50 -0.71 2.91
CA LEU A 13 10.63 0.44 2.71
C LEU A 13 10.79 1.08 1.31
N GLY A 14 11.61 0.47 0.44
CA GLY A 14 11.93 1.01 -0.87
C GLY A 14 12.87 2.21 -0.83
N ILE A 15 13.73 2.29 0.20
CA ILE A 15 14.66 3.40 0.41
C ILE A 15 16.10 2.88 0.34
N THR A 16 16.89 3.45 -0.56
CA THR A 16 18.32 3.13 -0.65
C THR A 16 19.09 4.02 0.31
N LEU A 17 19.99 3.44 1.12
CA LEU A 17 20.89 4.16 2.00
C LEU A 17 22.30 4.13 1.44
N SER A 18 22.94 5.30 1.33
CA SER A 18 24.33 5.45 0.93
C SER A 18 25.06 6.39 1.88
N ARG A 19 26.38 6.41 1.80
CA ARG A 19 27.23 7.36 2.52
C ARG A 19 27.91 8.23 1.48
N ASN A 20 27.83 9.55 1.64
CA ASN A 20 28.65 10.44 0.83
C ASN A 20 30.03 10.55 1.49
N GLU A 21 31.04 10.03 0.82
CA GLU A 21 32.45 10.14 1.24
C GLU A 21 33.10 11.43 0.71
N SER A 22 32.41 12.13 -0.19
CA SER A 22 32.89 13.36 -0.81
C SER A 22 32.55 14.57 0.05
N GLY A 23 33.57 15.18 0.67
CA GLY A 23 33.47 16.46 1.38
C GLY A 23 33.92 16.42 2.85
N PRO A 24 34.02 17.59 3.52
CA PRO A 24 34.56 17.71 4.88
C PRO A 24 33.64 17.14 5.97
N GLN A 25 32.39 16.80 5.65
CA GLN A 25 31.44 16.19 6.58
C GLN A 25 30.91 14.88 6.01
N GLN A 26 31.17 13.78 6.72
CA GLN A 26 30.61 12.47 6.39
C GLN A 26 29.10 12.49 6.62
N LYS A 27 28.30 12.55 5.55
CA LYS A 27 26.84 12.53 5.62
C LYS A 27 26.28 11.21 5.09
N TRP A 28 25.19 10.77 5.71
CA TRP A 28 24.38 9.67 5.20
C TRP A 28 23.34 10.23 4.26
N SER A 29 23.06 9.53 3.17
CA SER A 29 22.06 9.94 2.19
C SER A 29 21.07 8.80 1.99
N THR A 30 19.79 9.13 1.85
CA THR A 30 18.81 8.17 1.38
C THR A 30 18.25 8.60 0.04
N THR A 31 18.05 7.66 -0.86
CA THR A 31 17.51 7.89 -2.21
C THR A 31 16.23 7.10 -2.40
N THR A 32 15.17 7.76 -2.85
CA THR A 32 13.90 7.10 -3.26
C THR A 32 13.98 6.63 -4.72
N PRO A 33 13.08 5.75 -5.19
CA PRO A 33 13.05 5.33 -6.60
C PRO A 33 12.87 6.49 -7.58
N ALA A 34 12.13 7.54 -7.19
CA ALA A 34 11.99 8.78 -7.95
C ALA A 34 13.27 9.64 -8.02
N GLY A 35 14.37 9.23 -7.39
CA GLY A 35 15.64 9.95 -7.38
C GLY A 35 15.73 11.06 -6.33
N ASN A 36 14.77 11.17 -5.41
CA ASN A 36 14.83 12.17 -4.34
C ASN A 36 15.90 11.80 -3.31
N ILE A 37 16.81 12.72 -3.02
CA ILE A 37 17.93 12.51 -2.08
C ILE A 37 17.69 13.33 -0.81
N ILE A 38 17.74 12.66 0.34
CA ILE A 38 17.66 13.29 1.68
C ILE A 38 18.93 12.98 2.46
N GLN A 39 19.53 14.01 3.06
CA GLN A 39 20.78 13.87 3.82
C GLN A 39 20.55 13.89 5.33
N PHE A 40 21.33 13.07 6.04
CA PHE A 40 21.26 12.90 7.49
C PHE A 40 22.64 12.93 8.14
N SER A 41 22.68 13.47 9.35
CA SER A 41 23.87 13.51 10.19
C SER A 41 24.27 12.14 10.77
N SER A 42 23.34 11.18 10.83
CA SER A 42 23.61 9.85 11.36
C SER A 42 22.64 8.80 10.81
N LEU A 43 23.05 7.53 10.86
CA LEU A 43 22.17 6.39 10.58
C LEU A 43 20.90 6.41 11.43
N ARG A 44 21.00 6.79 12.71
CA ARG A 44 19.86 6.84 13.64
C ARG A 44 18.83 7.86 13.16
N HIS A 45 19.30 9.02 12.71
CA HIS A 45 18.42 10.06 12.20
C HIS A 45 17.72 9.61 10.91
N ALA A 46 18.45 9.01 9.98
CA ALA A 46 17.87 8.46 8.75
C ALA A 46 16.78 7.42 9.06
N ARG A 47 17.04 6.48 9.97
CA ARG A 47 16.05 5.48 10.39
C ARG A 47 14.82 6.13 11.02
N ASN A 48 14.99 6.98 12.02
CA ASN A 48 13.87 7.60 12.73
C ASN A 48 12.97 8.41 11.78
N TYR A 49 13.56 9.08 10.80
CA TYR A 49 12.83 9.79 9.76
C TYR A 49 11.92 8.85 8.95
N TRP A 50 12.50 7.75 8.43
CA TRP A 50 11.74 6.79 7.63
C TRP A 50 10.77 5.94 8.46
N ASP A 51 11.05 5.67 9.74
CA ASP A 51 10.10 5.07 10.69
C ASP A 51 8.86 5.97 10.85
N LEU A 52 9.05 7.29 10.97
CA LEU A 52 7.94 8.23 11.06
C LEU A 52 7.14 8.28 9.76
N ALA A 53 7.82 8.35 8.61
CA ALA A 53 7.19 8.32 7.30
C ALA A 53 6.38 7.02 7.08
N ALA A 54 6.92 5.87 7.49
CA ALA A 54 6.24 4.57 7.42
C ALA A 54 4.97 4.53 8.29
N LYS A 55 5.04 5.05 9.52
CA LYS A 55 3.87 5.17 10.42
C LYS A 55 2.80 6.08 9.81
N GLN A 56 3.20 7.22 9.26
CA GLN A 56 2.28 8.14 8.60
C GLN A 56 1.63 7.48 7.38
N CYS A 57 2.39 6.76 6.55
CA CYS A 57 1.89 6.03 5.40
C CYS A 57 0.83 4.98 5.80
N ALA A 58 1.13 4.15 6.81
CA ALA A 58 0.18 3.17 7.33
C ALA A 58 -1.08 3.83 7.93
N TYR A 59 -0.92 4.93 8.65
CA TYR A 59 -2.04 5.72 9.17
C TYR A 59 -2.93 6.27 8.04
N GLN A 60 -2.33 6.80 6.96
CA GLN A 60 -3.09 7.29 5.82
C GLN A 60 -3.85 6.18 5.11
N LEU A 61 -3.27 4.98 4.96
CA LEU A 61 -3.98 3.83 4.40
C LEU A 61 -5.21 3.46 5.24
N ALA A 62 -5.05 3.40 6.56
CA ALA A 62 -6.18 3.10 7.46
C ALA A 62 -7.28 4.17 7.34
N ARG A 63 -6.90 5.45 7.27
CA ARG A 63 -7.84 6.56 7.03
C ARG A 63 -8.54 6.42 5.67
N SER A 64 -7.80 6.06 4.62
CA SER A 64 -8.35 5.82 3.28
C SER A 64 -9.40 4.72 3.28
N ARG A 65 -9.16 3.62 4.00
CA ARG A 65 -10.15 2.53 4.18
C ARG A 65 -11.41 3.02 4.87
N THR A 66 -11.29 3.81 5.95
CA THR A 66 -12.46 4.40 6.62
C THR A 66 -13.24 5.34 5.71
N LEU A 67 -12.57 6.15 4.89
CA LEU A 67 -13.22 7.06 3.94
C LEU A 67 -13.99 6.29 2.87
N VAL A 68 -13.39 5.24 2.29
CA VAL A 68 -14.06 4.37 1.31
C VAL A 68 -15.29 3.70 1.91
N LEU A 69 -15.19 3.21 3.15
CA LEU A 69 -16.32 2.61 3.86
C LEU A 69 -17.43 3.63 4.13
N ALA A 70 -17.08 4.84 4.59
CA ALA A 70 -18.05 5.90 4.85
C ALA A 70 -18.80 6.32 3.57
N ALA A 71 -18.13 6.32 2.42
CA ALA A 71 -18.72 6.63 1.12
C ALA A 71 -19.84 5.65 0.70
N GLU A 72 -19.90 4.45 1.28
CA GLU A 72 -21.02 3.51 1.06
C GLU A 72 -22.34 4.06 1.61
N SER A 73 -22.27 4.90 2.64
CA SER A 73 -23.45 5.53 3.26
C SER A 73 -23.93 6.81 2.56
N LEU A 74 -23.27 7.22 1.48
CA LEU A 74 -23.69 8.34 0.64
C LEU A 74 -24.79 7.91 -0.34
N ASP A 75 -25.60 8.87 -0.78
CA ASP A 75 -26.47 8.68 -1.94
C ASP A 75 -25.65 8.48 -3.22
N GLU A 76 -26.32 8.09 -4.30
CA GLU A 76 -25.69 7.73 -5.57
C GLU A 76 -24.89 8.89 -6.18
N LYS A 77 -25.38 10.13 -6.06
CA LYS A 77 -24.73 11.30 -6.64
C LYS A 77 -23.44 11.62 -5.89
N SER A 78 -23.48 11.76 -4.57
CA SER A 78 -22.29 12.06 -3.77
C SER A 78 -21.26 10.92 -3.80
N ARG A 79 -21.71 9.66 -3.94
CA ARG A 79 -20.79 8.52 -4.17
C ARG A 79 -20.09 8.61 -5.53
N SER A 80 -20.79 9.03 -6.58
CA SER A 80 -20.18 9.27 -7.89
C SER A 80 -19.13 10.37 -7.82
N GLU A 81 -19.47 11.50 -7.20
CA GLU A 81 -18.54 12.64 -7.02
C GLU A 81 -17.30 12.24 -6.20
N PHE A 82 -17.46 11.42 -5.16
CA PHE A 82 -16.33 10.86 -4.40
C PHE A 82 -15.40 9.99 -5.26
N ASN A 83 -15.95 9.15 -6.14
CA ASN A 83 -15.15 8.33 -7.05
C ASN A 83 -14.41 9.19 -8.09
N ASP A 84 -15.07 10.18 -8.66
CA ASP A 84 -14.46 11.14 -9.59
C ASP A 84 -13.33 11.91 -8.91
N TRP A 85 -13.50 12.28 -7.64
CA TRP A 85 -12.46 12.92 -6.84
C TRP A 85 -11.26 11.97 -6.59
N ILE A 86 -11.50 10.70 -6.24
CA ILE A 86 -10.43 9.69 -6.12
C ILE A 86 -9.65 9.58 -7.43
N ASP A 87 -10.35 9.59 -8.56
CA ASP A 87 -9.76 9.42 -9.89
C ASP A 87 -9.07 10.68 -10.42
N GLY A 88 -9.23 11.81 -9.74
CA GLY A 88 -8.62 13.10 -10.10
C GLY A 88 -9.37 13.84 -11.21
N ILE A 89 -10.64 13.49 -11.42
CA ILE A 89 -11.54 14.10 -12.41
C ILE A 89 -12.17 15.40 -11.86
N GLN A 90 -12.44 15.47 -10.55
CA GLN A 90 -12.92 16.67 -9.84
C GLN A 90 -12.03 17.05 -8.64
N HIS A 91 -11.87 18.35 -8.39
CA HIS A 91 -10.93 18.86 -7.38
C HIS A 91 -11.51 19.03 -5.97
N SER A 92 -12.82 18.82 -5.77
CA SER A 92 -13.48 18.95 -4.46
C SER A 92 -14.05 17.61 -3.98
N LEU A 93 -13.76 17.26 -2.73
CA LEU A 93 -14.38 16.15 -2.01
C LEU A 93 -15.85 16.53 -1.70
N PRO A 94 -16.83 15.61 -1.77
CA PRO A 94 -18.23 15.94 -1.43
C PRO A 94 -18.37 16.47 0.00
N ASP A 95 -19.22 17.49 0.19
CA ASP A 95 -19.40 18.16 1.49
C ASP A 95 -19.89 17.19 2.59
N GLU A 96 -20.69 16.19 2.24
CA GLU A 96 -21.20 15.18 3.17
C GLU A 96 -20.08 14.33 3.81
N MET A 97 -18.90 14.27 3.18
CA MET A 97 -17.71 13.60 3.72
C MET A 97 -17.03 14.42 4.83
N PHE A 98 -17.21 15.75 4.85
CA PHE A 98 -16.71 16.63 5.91
C PHE A 98 -17.71 16.70 7.08
N GLU A 99 -19.01 16.75 6.79
CA GLU A 99 -20.07 16.86 7.81
C GLU A 99 -20.16 15.63 8.71
N LYS A 100 -19.96 14.43 8.14
CA LYS A 100 -19.98 13.18 8.91
C LYS A 100 -18.81 13.01 9.87
N ASN A 101 -17.92 14.00 9.98
CA ASN A 101 -16.82 14.06 10.94
C ASN A 101 -16.15 12.69 11.03
N ILE A 102 -15.52 12.27 9.92
CA ILE A 102 -14.72 11.03 9.80
C ILE A 102 -13.41 11.17 10.62
N ASN A 103 -13.53 11.73 11.82
CA ASN A 103 -12.68 11.56 12.99
C ASN A 103 -13.04 10.28 13.76
N THR A 104 -14.00 9.50 13.27
CA THR A 104 -14.45 8.25 13.88
C THR A 104 -13.38 7.17 13.74
N ARG A 105 -12.62 7.03 14.82
CA ARG A 105 -11.87 5.84 15.30
C ARG A 105 -11.35 4.95 14.17
N LEU A 106 -10.02 4.97 13.99
CA LEU A 106 -9.28 3.89 13.34
C LEU A 106 -9.78 2.55 13.90
N GLU A 107 -10.72 1.91 13.23
CA GLU A 107 -11.06 0.52 13.49
C GLU A 107 -9.91 -0.31 12.94
N HIS A 108 -8.91 -0.40 13.81
CA HIS A 108 -7.82 -1.35 13.88
C HIS A 108 -7.52 -2.10 12.57
N SER A 109 -6.56 -1.59 11.79
CA SER A 109 -5.66 -2.56 11.16
C SER A 109 -5.07 -3.39 12.31
N THR A 110 -5.40 -4.67 12.34
CA THR A 110 -4.90 -5.64 13.33
C THR A 110 -3.41 -5.92 13.12
N GLU A 111 -2.85 -5.43 12.01
CA GLU A 111 -1.47 -5.60 11.61
C GLU A 111 -0.61 -4.43 12.13
N SER A 112 0.67 -4.71 12.40
CA SER A 112 1.58 -3.65 12.82
C SER A 112 1.81 -2.65 11.68
N TRP A 113 2.03 -1.37 12.01
CA TRP A 113 2.37 -0.34 11.01
C TRP A 113 3.60 -0.74 10.16
N GLU A 114 4.53 -1.53 10.72
CA GLU A 114 5.70 -2.05 10.01
C GLU A 114 5.30 -3.03 8.90
N PHE A 115 4.31 -3.88 9.17
CA PHE A 115 3.81 -4.83 8.18
C PHE A 115 3.13 -4.09 7.02
N GLU A 116 2.22 -3.17 7.33
CA GLU A 116 1.51 -2.36 6.34
C GLU A 116 2.47 -1.53 5.48
N ALA A 117 3.44 -0.84 6.11
CA ALA A 117 4.41 -0.05 5.38
C ALA A 117 5.28 -0.90 4.42
N ARG A 118 5.68 -2.11 4.84
CA ARG A 118 6.42 -3.04 3.97
C ARG A 118 5.57 -3.59 2.82
N LYS A 119 4.29 -3.88 3.09
CA LYS A 119 3.34 -4.29 2.04
C LYS A 119 3.17 -3.17 1.02
N LEU A 120 2.95 -1.94 1.48
CA LEU A 120 2.85 -0.76 0.62
C LEU A 120 4.12 -0.51 -0.20
N ALA A 121 5.30 -0.63 0.41
CA ALA A 121 6.56 -0.51 -0.31
C ALA A 121 6.72 -1.58 -1.40
N LYS A 122 6.27 -2.82 -1.16
CA LYS A 122 6.27 -3.88 -2.18
C LYS A 122 5.30 -3.59 -3.33
N THR A 123 4.13 -3.03 -3.02
CA THR A 123 3.09 -2.72 -4.02
C THR A 123 3.45 -1.48 -4.85
N HIS A 124 3.99 -0.44 -4.23
CA HIS A 124 4.22 0.86 -4.87
C HIS A 124 5.71 1.15 -5.16
N GLY A 125 6.61 0.22 -4.82
CA GLY A 125 8.06 0.40 -4.95
C GLY A 125 8.71 1.13 -3.76
N SER A 126 8.02 2.11 -3.17
CA SER A 126 8.47 2.82 -1.96
C SER A 126 7.32 3.40 -1.16
N ILE A 127 7.50 3.51 0.16
CA ILE A 127 6.56 4.27 1.00
C ILE A 127 6.53 5.76 0.65
N ALA A 128 7.57 6.29 0.01
CA ALA A 128 7.63 7.68 -0.44
C ALA A 128 6.68 7.95 -1.62
N ASP A 129 6.37 6.92 -2.40
CA ASP A 129 5.53 7.01 -3.61
C ASP A 129 4.04 6.73 -3.28
N ALA A 130 3.76 6.22 -2.08
CA ALA A 130 2.43 5.92 -1.57
C ALA A 130 1.70 7.18 -1.06
N THR A 131 1.39 8.10 -1.99
CA THR A 131 0.63 9.33 -1.70
C THR A 131 -0.79 9.01 -1.22
N PHE A 132 -1.44 9.96 -0.55
CA PHE A 132 -2.81 9.77 -0.03
C PHE A 132 -3.81 9.35 -1.12
N THR A 133 -3.75 9.94 -2.32
CA THR A 133 -4.61 9.57 -3.45
C THR A 133 -4.33 8.14 -3.94
N VAL A 134 -3.06 7.72 -3.99
CA VAL A 134 -2.69 6.33 -4.32
C VAL A 134 -3.27 5.37 -3.27
N LEU A 135 -3.14 5.71 -1.99
CA LEU A 135 -3.69 4.91 -0.88
C LEU A 135 -5.22 4.86 -0.87
N LEU A 136 -5.90 5.93 -1.30
CA LEU A 136 -7.36 5.94 -1.52
C LEU A 136 -7.78 4.99 -2.63
N LYS A 137 -7.09 5.02 -3.79
CA LYS A 137 -7.34 4.09 -4.90
C LYS A 137 -7.11 2.65 -4.47
N GLN A 138 -6.03 2.39 -3.73
CA GLN A 138 -5.73 1.08 -3.14
C GLN A 138 -6.87 0.62 -2.21
N ALA A 139 -7.29 1.46 -1.26
CA ALA A 139 -8.37 1.12 -0.33
C ALA A 139 -9.70 0.82 -1.05
N ARG A 140 -10.01 1.58 -2.12
CA ARG A 140 -11.18 1.31 -2.97
C ARG A 140 -11.08 -0.05 -3.64
N GLN A 141 -9.90 -0.39 -4.19
CA GLN A 141 -9.68 -1.70 -4.81
C GLN A 141 -9.78 -2.84 -3.80
N GLU A 142 -9.16 -2.72 -2.62
CA GLU A 142 -9.26 -3.73 -1.54
C GLU A 142 -10.73 -3.98 -1.15
N ARG A 143 -11.57 -2.93 -1.15
CA ARG A 143 -13.00 -3.06 -0.87
C ARG A 143 -13.76 -3.78 -1.98
N LEU A 144 -13.47 -3.48 -3.25
CA LEU A 144 -14.06 -4.16 -4.41
C LEU A 144 -13.65 -5.65 -4.46
N ASP A 145 -12.40 -5.95 -4.15
CA ASP A 145 -11.87 -7.32 -4.12
C ASP A 145 -12.52 -8.15 -3.00
N ALA A 146 -12.82 -7.53 -1.85
CA ALA A 146 -13.50 -8.20 -0.74
C ALA A 146 -14.94 -8.65 -1.06
N PHE A 147 -15.59 -8.02 -2.05
CA PHE A 147 -16.91 -8.40 -2.54
C PHE A 147 -16.88 -9.24 -3.81
N SER A 148 -15.70 -9.44 -4.41
CA SER A 148 -15.55 -10.33 -5.55
C SER A 148 -15.59 -11.77 -5.05
N PRO A 149 -16.43 -12.66 -5.65
CA PRO A 149 -16.37 -14.07 -5.32
C PRO A 149 -14.94 -14.57 -5.57
N PRO A 150 -14.39 -15.45 -4.72
CA PRO A 150 -13.07 -16.00 -4.95
C PRO A 150 -13.05 -16.62 -6.35
N ASN A 151 -12.13 -16.16 -7.19
CA ASN A 151 -11.90 -16.74 -8.51
C ASN A 151 -11.42 -18.19 -8.33
N GLU A 152 -12.35 -19.15 -8.18
CA GLU A 152 -12.08 -20.59 -8.22
C GLU A 152 -11.53 -21.03 -9.60
N GLY A 153 -11.54 -20.13 -10.60
CA GLY A 153 -11.10 -20.40 -11.97
C GLY A 153 -9.59 -20.29 -12.27
N LEU A 154 -8.73 -19.85 -11.34
CA LEU A 154 -7.29 -19.66 -11.61
C LEU A 154 -6.34 -20.61 -10.85
N GLN A 155 -6.87 -21.51 -10.01
CA GLN A 155 -6.07 -22.56 -9.36
C GLN A 155 -5.96 -23.86 -10.17
N ASN A 156 -6.68 -24.00 -11.30
CA ASN A 156 -6.55 -25.16 -12.18
C ASN A 156 -5.54 -24.94 -13.32
N GLY A 157 -4.39 -24.35 -12.99
CA GLY A 157 -3.21 -24.29 -13.88
C GLY A 157 -2.41 -25.61 -13.95
N LYS A 158 -2.84 -26.66 -13.24
CA LYS A 158 -2.26 -28.01 -13.32
C LYS A 158 -3.32 -29.06 -12.97
N LEU A 159 -4.04 -29.60 -13.95
CA LEU A 159 -4.58 -30.98 -13.99
C LEU A 159 -5.39 -31.18 -15.28
N GLY A 160 -4.68 -31.09 -16.41
CA GLY A 160 -5.16 -31.51 -17.73
C GLY A 160 -4.30 -32.65 -18.29
N GLN A 161 -3.75 -33.50 -17.43
CA GLN A 161 -3.12 -34.76 -17.82
C GLN A 161 -3.41 -35.81 -16.75
N GLN A 162 -4.54 -36.50 -16.89
CA GLN A 162 -4.68 -37.95 -16.67
C GLN A 162 -6.17 -38.32 -16.68
N TYR A 163 -6.43 -39.54 -17.13
CA TYR A 163 -7.72 -40.26 -17.14
C TYR A 163 -8.58 -40.13 -18.39
N GLY A 164 -8.02 -40.62 -19.50
CA GLY A 164 -8.77 -41.36 -20.52
C GLY A 164 -8.48 -42.86 -20.42
N ARG A 165 -8.72 -43.48 -19.25
CA ARG A 165 -8.84 -44.94 -19.11
C ARG A 165 -10.25 -45.23 -18.57
N ARG A 166 -11.16 -45.65 -19.45
CA ARG A 166 -12.30 -46.47 -19.07
C ARG A 166 -12.21 -47.77 -19.83
N GLU A 167 -11.95 -48.80 -19.05
CA GLU A 167 -12.04 -50.20 -19.39
C GLU A 167 -13.51 -50.62 -19.58
N GLY A 168 -13.71 -51.73 -20.30
CA GLY A 168 -14.93 -52.56 -20.22
C GLY A 168 -15.43 -53.03 -21.58
N LEU A 169 -14.96 -54.16 -22.13
CA LEU A 169 -15.56 -55.51 -22.00
C LEU A 169 -17.01 -55.62 -22.48
N GLN A 170 -17.25 -56.24 -23.65
CA GLN A 170 -17.86 -57.60 -23.78
C GLN A 170 -18.28 -57.96 -25.22
N SER A 171 -17.82 -59.15 -25.64
CA SER A 171 -18.55 -60.21 -26.35
C SER A 171 -19.34 -59.90 -27.64
N ARG A 172 -18.79 -60.36 -28.78
CA ARG A 172 -19.30 -61.53 -29.52
C ARG A 172 -18.27 -62.01 -30.55
#